data_AF-A0A351IYP2-F1
#
_entry.id   AF-A0A351IYP2-F1
#
_cell.length_a   1.000
_cell.length_b   1.000
_cell.length_c   1.000
_cell.angle_alpha   90.00
_cell.angle_beta   90.00
_cell.angle_gamma   90.00
#
_symmetry.space_group_name_H-M   'P 1'
#
loop_
_entity.id
_entity.type
_entity.pdbx_description
1 polymer ?
#
loop_
_entity_poly.entity_id
_entity_poly.type
_entity_poly.pdbx_seq_one_letter_code
_entity_poly.pdbx_strand_id
1 'polypeptide(L)'
;PLIASPQQLMILKDSIETVSRLNITGLINNTNLGDETTKDILLDGFAYGDEVSRYLNLPLDMSTVTENFQGDFSPEEIEKYKINFIQNITKKLF
;
A
#
# COMPACT_ATOMS: atom_id res chain seq x y z
N PRO A 1 8.88 -7.89 -1.47
CA PRO A 1 8.55 -6.98 -2.60
C PRO A 1 9.19 -7.46 -3.91
N LEU A 2 8.41 -7.61 -4.99
CA LEU A 2 8.93 -7.98 -6.33
C LEU A 2 9.70 -6.85 -7.03
N ILE A 3 9.63 -5.63 -6.47
CA ILE A 3 10.40 -4.47 -6.94
C ILE A 3 11.44 -4.17 -5.87
N ALA A 4 12.71 -4.39 -6.22
CA ALA A 4 13.83 -4.39 -5.28
C ALA A 4 14.64 -3.10 -5.33
N SER A 5 14.38 -2.19 -6.29
CA SER A 5 15.07 -0.91 -6.37
C SER A 5 14.16 0.27 -6.72
N PRO A 6 14.52 1.48 -6.27
CA PRO A 6 13.81 2.70 -6.64
C PRO A 6 13.73 2.95 -8.15
N GLN A 7 14.79 2.58 -8.90
CA GLN A 7 14.83 2.75 -10.36
C GLN A 7 13.76 1.89 -11.06
N GLN A 8 13.51 0.68 -10.55
CA GLN A 8 12.45 -0.18 -11.09
C GLN A 8 11.06 0.42 -10.86
N LEU A 9 10.85 1.14 -9.75
CA LEU A 9 9.59 1.85 -9.49
C LEU A 9 9.35 2.97 -10.48
N MET A 10 10.39 3.75 -10.83
CA MET A 10 10.26 4.81 -11.83
C MET A 10 9.91 4.25 -13.21
N ILE A 11 10.61 3.20 -13.64
CA ILE A 11 10.33 2.52 -14.91
C ILE A 11 8.89 2.00 -14.95
N LEU A 12 8.42 1.41 -13.84
CA LEU A 12 7.04 0.93 -13.74
C LEU A 12 6.04 2.08 -13.82
N LYS A 13 6.26 3.16 -13.06
CA LYS A 13 5.40 4.36 -13.08
C LYS A 13 5.27 4.89 -14.51
N ASP A 14 6.40 5.15 -15.18
CA ASP A 14 6.43 5.69 -16.54
C ASP A 14 5.74 4.75 -17.54
N SER A 15 5.91 3.43 -17.36
CA SER A 15 5.25 2.44 -18.22
C SER A 15 3.73 2.45 -18.04
N ILE A 16 3.23 2.54 -16.81
CA ILE A 16 1.79 2.63 -16.53
C ILE A 16 1.23 3.92 -17.14
N GLU A 17 1.89 5.06 -16.93
CA GLU A 17 1.42 6.35 -17.48
C GLU A 17 1.41 6.35 -19.00
N THR A 18 2.44 5.79 -19.64
CA THR A 18 2.54 5.68 -21.10
C THR A 18 1.43 4.82 -21.68
N VAL A 19 1.19 3.63 -21.13
CA VAL A 19 0.20 2.67 -21.66
C VAL A 19 -1.23 3.15 -21.39
N SER A 20 -1.49 3.66 -20.19
CA SER A 20 -2.83 4.13 -19.80
C SER A 20 -3.19 5.50 -20.39
N ARG A 21 -2.18 6.33 -20.73
CA ARG A 21 -2.31 7.75 -21.07
C ARG A 21 -2.89 8.60 -19.93
N LEU A 22 -2.74 8.13 -18.70
CA LEU A 22 -3.13 8.83 -17.48
C LEU A 22 -1.88 9.14 -16.67
N ASN A 23 -1.88 10.26 -15.97
CA ASN A 23 -0.84 10.56 -14.99
C ASN A 23 -1.21 9.92 -13.65
N ILE A 24 -0.23 9.28 -13.00
CA ILE A 24 -0.39 8.80 -11.64
C ILE A 24 -0.28 10.02 -10.71
N THR A 25 -1.31 10.24 -9.89
CA THR A 25 -1.39 11.41 -9.00
C THR A 25 -1.15 11.09 -7.54
N GLY A 26 -1.10 9.81 -7.18
CA GLY A 26 -0.97 9.36 -5.79
C GLY A 26 -0.74 7.87 -5.70
N LEU A 27 -0.38 7.43 -4.50
CA LEU A 27 -0.06 6.05 -4.16
C LEU A 27 -1.02 5.55 -3.09
N ILE A 28 -1.38 4.27 -3.20
CA ILE A 28 -2.07 3.52 -2.17
C ILE A 28 -1.16 2.36 -1.80
N ASN A 29 -0.82 2.26 -0.52
CA ASN A 29 -0.11 1.10 -0.01
C ASN A 29 -1.12 -0.02 0.29
N ASN A 30 -1.02 -1.14 -0.42
CA ASN A 30 -1.85 -2.31 -0.21
C ASN A 30 -0.99 -3.54 0.10
N THR A 31 -0.20 -3.45 1.17
CA THR A 31 0.64 -4.55 1.65
C THR A 31 -0.24 -5.70 2.12
N ASN A 32 -0.17 -6.84 1.42
CA ASN A 32 -0.98 -8.02 1.69
C ASN A 32 -0.30 -9.26 1.10
N LEU A 33 -0.07 -10.28 1.93
CA LEU A 33 0.47 -11.60 1.55
C LEU A 33 -0.58 -12.71 1.74
N GLY A 34 -1.87 -12.36 1.68
CA GLY A 34 -2.95 -13.28 1.95
C GLY A 34 -2.96 -13.70 3.41
N ASP A 35 -2.95 -15.01 3.67
CA ASP A 35 -3.00 -15.57 5.03
C ASP A 35 -1.66 -15.41 5.79
N GLU A 36 -0.58 -15.07 5.09
CA GLU A 36 0.73 -14.79 5.69
C GLU A 36 0.87 -13.33 6.17
N THR A 37 -0.15 -12.50 5.95
CA THR A 37 -0.12 -11.10 6.41
C THR A 37 -0.10 -11.07 7.94
N THR A 38 0.81 -10.29 8.52
CA THR A 38 0.90 -10.03 9.96
C THR A 38 0.95 -8.53 10.22
N LYS A 39 0.74 -8.10 11.48
CA LYS A 39 0.91 -6.68 11.87
C LYS A 39 2.30 -6.17 11.52
N ASP A 40 3.35 -6.95 11.75
CA ASP A 40 4.73 -6.54 11.45
C ASP A 40 4.94 -6.32 9.95
N ILE A 41 4.40 -7.21 9.11
CA ILE A 41 4.45 -7.05 7.65
C ILE A 41 3.72 -5.77 7.21
N LEU A 42 2.59 -5.45 7.84
CA LEU A 42 1.86 -4.20 7.57
C LEU A 42 2.69 -2.97 7.95
N LEU A 43 3.33 -2.98 9.12
CA LEU A 43 4.19 -1.89 9.59
C LEU A 43 5.39 -1.67 8.67
N ASP A 44 6.06 -2.74 8.25
CA ASP A 44 7.14 -2.69 7.26
C ASP A 44 6.63 -2.13 5.92
N GLY A 45 5.43 -2.54 5.52
CA GLY A 45 4.73 -2.02 4.36
C GLY A 45 4.47 -0.52 4.44
N PHE A 46 4.03 0.00 5.59
CA PHE A 46 3.80 1.44 5.79
C PHE A 46 5.10 2.23 5.63
N ALA A 47 6.19 1.77 6.26
CA ALA A 47 7.50 2.41 6.16
C ALA A 47 8.02 2.42 4.71
N TYR A 48 7.85 1.30 4.00
CA TYR A 48 8.21 1.20 2.59
C TYR A 48 7.37 2.11 1.70
N GLY A 49 6.05 2.18 1.93
CA GLY A 49 5.15 3.09 1.20
C GLY A 49 5.59 4.56 1.31
N ASP A 50 5.99 4.98 2.51
CA ASP A 50 6.54 6.32 2.76
C ASP A 50 7.84 6.57 1.99
N GLU A 51 8.73 5.58 1.93
CA GLU A 51 9.97 5.67 1.14
C GLU A 51 9.67 5.85 -0.35
N VAL A 52 8.76 5.03 -0.89
CA VAL A 52 8.35 5.09 -2.30
C VAL A 52 7.70 6.43 -2.63
N SER A 53 6.83 6.94 -1.75
CA SER A 53 6.19 8.25 -1.89
C SER A 53 7.20 9.38 -2.03
N ARG A 54 8.22 9.41 -1.16
CA ARG A 54 9.30 10.41 -1.25
C ARG A 54 10.12 10.24 -2.52
N TYR A 55 10.44 9.01 -2.91
CA TYR A 55 11.27 8.73 -4.08
C TYR A 55 10.59 9.14 -5.39
N LEU A 56 9.30 8.82 -5.54
CA LEU A 56 8.53 9.16 -6.74
C LEU A 56 7.96 10.58 -6.72
N ASN A 57 8.10 11.29 -5.61
CA ASN A 57 7.48 12.60 -5.38
C ASN A 57 5.96 12.57 -5.64
N LEU A 58 5.30 11.55 -5.13
CA LEU A 58 3.85 11.34 -5.22
C LEU A 58 3.26 11.18 -3.81
N PRO A 59 2.07 11.74 -3.51
CA PRO A 59 1.46 11.58 -2.20
C PRO A 59 1.09 10.12 -1.93
N LEU A 60 1.42 9.62 -0.72
CA LEU A 60 0.80 8.41 -0.16
C LEU A 60 -0.54 8.79 0.46
N ASP A 61 -1.62 8.46 -0.25
CA ASP A 61 -2.98 8.88 0.12
C ASP A 61 -3.53 8.05 1.27
N MET A 62 -3.27 6.74 1.25
CA MET A 62 -3.72 5.81 2.29
C MET A 62 -2.92 4.50 2.29
N SER A 63 -3.01 3.80 3.42
CA SER A 63 -2.63 2.39 3.53
C SER A 63 -3.89 1.56 3.74
N THR A 64 -4.08 0.50 2.96
CA THR A 64 -5.21 -0.40 3.13
C THR A 64 -4.83 -1.58 4.02
N VAL A 65 -5.69 -1.89 4.97
CA VAL A 65 -5.52 -3.01 5.91
C VAL A 65 -6.81 -3.82 5.92
N THR A 66 -6.74 -5.14 6.00
CA THR A 66 -7.98 -5.94 6.03
C THR A 66 -8.70 -5.75 7.37
N GLU A 67 -10.04 -5.81 7.36
CA GLU A 67 -10.86 -5.65 8.58
C GLU A 67 -10.47 -6.60 9.73
N ASN A 68 -9.82 -7.72 9.43
CA ASN A 68 -9.32 -8.69 10.41
C ASN A 68 -8.29 -8.10 11.37
N PHE A 69 -7.55 -7.05 10.96
CA PHE A 69 -6.55 -6.38 11.80
C PHE A 69 -7.11 -5.12 12.50
N GLN A 70 -8.41 -4.87 12.44
CA GLN A 70 -8.98 -3.64 13.01
C GLN A 70 -8.73 -3.51 14.51
N GLY A 71 -8.67 -4.62 15.24
CA GLY A 71 -8.33 -4.65 16.66
C GLY A 71 -6.83 -4.49 16.97
N ASP A 72 -5.98 -4.55 15.95
CA ASP A 72 -4.53 -4.58 16.12
C ASP A 72 -3.90 -3.18 16.10
N PHE A 73 -4.65 -2.14 15.74
CA PHE A 73 -4.15 -0.76 15.61
C PHE A 73 -4.88 0.20 16.54
N SER A 74 -4.13 1.09 17.20
CA SER A 74 -4.72 2.18 17.98
C SER A 74 -5.30 3.28 17.06
N PRO A 75 -6.21 4.14 17.56
CA PRO A 75 -6.69 5.29 16.79
C PRO A 75 -5.57 6.19 16.26
N GLU A 76 -4.51 6.38 17.05
CA GLU A 76 -3.34 7.18 16.66
C GLU A 76 -2.53 6.49 15.55
N GLU A 77 -2.38 5.16 15.60
CA GLU A 77 -1.74 4.42 14.51
C GLU A 77 -2.57 4.48 13.22
N ILE A 78 -3.90 4.40 13.33
CA ILE A 78 -4.83 4.51 12.20
C ILE A 78 -4.65 5.87 11.51
N GLU A 79 -4.63 6.96 12.28
CA GLU A 79 -4.41 8.30 11.75
C GLU A 79 -3.00 8.45 11.15
N LYS A 80 -1.97 8.06 11.91
CA LYS A 80 -0.56 8.18 11.52
C LYS A 80 -0.27 7.50 10.19
N TYR A 81 -0.76 6.26 10.00
CA TYR A 81 -0.50 5.47 8.80
C TYR A 81 -1.60 5.60 7.74
N LYS A 82 -2.59 6.50 7.96
CA LYS A 82 -3.75 6.72 7.10
C LYS A 82 -4.47 5.41 6.74
N ILE A 83 -4.71 4.59 7.76
CA ILE A 83 -5.26 3.24 7.58
C ILE A 83 -6.71 3.32 7.14
N ASN A 84 -7.01 2.68 6.02
CA ASN A 84 -8.36 2.42 5.54
C ASN A 84 -8.63 0.92 5.61
N PHE A 85 -9.59 0.51 6.44
CA PHE A 85 -9.96 -0.90 6.55
C PHE A 85 -10.77 -1.34 5.34
N ILE A 86 -10.37 -2.46 4.74
CA ILE A 86 -11.01 -3.03 3.55
C ILE A 86 -11.52 -4.45 3.82
N GLN A 87 -12.56 -4.85 3.11
CA GLN A 87 -13.11 -6.20 3.17
C GLN A 87 -12.68 -7.02 1.97
N ASN A 88 -12.29 -8.28 2.19
CA ASN A 88 -12.06 -9.21 1.10
C ASN A 88 -13.37 -9.92 0.74
N ILE A 89 -14.06 -9.41 -0.29
CA ILE A 89 -15.35 -9.95 -0.73
C ILE A 89 -15.18 -11.33 -1.38
N THR A 90 -14.09 -11.56 -2.12
CA THR A 90 -13.87 -12.83 -2.82
C THR A 90 -13.75 -14.00 -1.84
N LYS A 91 -13.11 -13.81 -0.69
CA LYS A 91 -13.06 -14.81 0.39
C LYS A 91 -14.43 -15.09 1.05
N LYS A 92 -15.44 -14.24 0.83
CA LYS A 92 -16.81 -14.45 1.32
C LYS A 92 -17.69 -15.18 0.29
N LEU A 93 -17.23 -15.32 -0.95
CA LEU A 93 -17.97 -15.96 -2.05
C LEU A 93 -17.64 -17.45 -2.23
N PHE A 94 -16.58 -17.96 -1.59
CA PHE A 94 -16.12 -19.34 -1.69
C PHE A 94 -15.80 -19.90 -0.31
#